data_AF-A0A931UD40-F1
#
_entry.id   AF-A0A931UD40-F1
#
_cell.length_a   1.000
_cell.length_b   1.000
_cell.length_c   1.000
_cell.angle_alpha   90.00
_cell.angle_beta   90.00
_cell.angle_gamma   90.00
#
_symmetry.space_group_name_H-M   'P 1'
#
loop_
_entity.id
_entity.type
_entity.pdbx_description
1 polymer ?
#
loop_
_entity_poly.entity_id
_entity_poly.type
_entity_poly.pdbx_seq_one_letter_code
_entity_poly.pdbx_strand_id
1 'polypeptide(L)' 'METKEQYIAAGIFETGLRPEMPEDANCPGITSGFADRYNRSGTLRSEYSPWLSHAGVDWGLPEDTPIVVT' A
#
# COMPACT_ATOMS: atom_id res chain seq x y z
N MET A 1 7.28 -4.57 -24.10
CA MET A 1 7.94 -4.02 -22.90
C MET A 1 6.99 -2.99 -22.35
N GLU A 2 6.53 -3.18 -21.11
CA GLU A 2 5.58 -2.26 -20.49
C GLU A 2 6.26 -0.92 -20.18
N THR A 3 5.52 0.18 -20.26
CA THR A 3 6.03 1.52 -19.94
C THR A 3 6.08 1.72 -18.42
N LYS A 4 6.92 2.66 -17.96
CA LYS A 4 6.97 3.06 -16.55
C LYS A 4 5.58 3.44 -16.01
N GLU A 5 4.75 4.07 -16.84
CA GLU A 5 3.38 4.45 -16.50
C GLU A 5 2.48 3.25 -16.26
N GLN A 6 2.62 2.17 -17.03
CA GLN A 6 1.88 0.92 -16.81
C GLN A 6 2.27 0.27 -15.47
N TYR A 7 3.54 0.34 -15.08
CA TYR A 7 4.00 -0.14 -13.77
C TYR A 7 3.51 0.72 -12.60
N ILE A 8 3.40 2.05 -12.79
CA ILE A 8 2.80 2.95 -11.80
C ILE A 8 1.30 2.62 -11.62
N ALA A 9 0.56 2.47 -12.72
CA ALA A 9 -0.85 2.11 -12.69
C ALA A 9 -1.11 0.74 -12.01
N ALA A 10 -0.18 -0.21 -12.18
CA ALA A 10 -0.24 -1.53 -11.54
C ALA A 10 0.21 -1.54 -10.07
N GLY A 11 0.65 -0.40 -9.50
CA GLY A 11 1.15 -0.33 -8.12
C GLY A 11 2.51 -0.97 -7.91
N ILE A 12 3.27 -1.16 -8.99
CA ILE A 12 4.63 -1.72 -8.94
C ILE A 12 5.64 -0.63 -8.56
N PHE A 13 5.40 0.62 -8.99
CA PHE A 13 6.18 1.79 -8.59
C PHE A 13 5.34 2.76 -7.74
N GLU A 14 6.02 3.52 -6.89
CA GLU A 14 5.40 4.55 -6.04
C GLU A 14 4.53 5.49 -6.87
N THR A 15 3.28 5.61 -6.46
CA THR A 15 2.26 6.40 -7.18
C THR A 15 2.08 7.79 -6.60
N GLY A 16 2.54 8.03 -5.36
CA GLY A 16 2.22 9.23 -4.59
C GLY A 16 0.75 9.31 -4.15
N LEU A 17 -0.08 8.32 -4.50
CA LEU A 17 -1.47 8.25 -4.09
C LEU A 17 -1.56 7.98 -2.60
N ARG A 18 -2.55 8.61 -1.96
CA ARG A 18 -2.94 8.31 -0.58
C ARG A 18 -4.39 7.87 -0.61
N PRO A 19 -4.75 6.79 0.08
CA PRO A 19 -6.14 6.41 0.19
C PRO A 19 -6.92 7.53 0.88
N GLU A 20 -8.06 7.87 0.30
CA GLU A 20 -9.02 8.78 0.90
C GLU A 20 -9.85 8.00 1.92
N MET A 21 -9.86 8.46 3.17
CA MET A 21 -10.60 7.86 4.25
C MET A 21 -11.74 8.80 4.67
N PRO A 22 -12.91 8.28 5.10
CA PRO A 22 -14.00 9.13 5.57
C PRO A 22 -13.55 9.99 6.75
N GLU A 23 -13.77 11.30 6.68
CA GLU A 23 -13.31 12.26 7.71
C GLU A 23 -13.97 12.02 9.08
N ASP A 24 -15.25 11.60 9.06
CA ASP A 24 -16.04 11.36 10.27
C ASP A 24 -15.90 9.94 10.84
N ALA A 25 -15.06 9.10 10.23
CA ALA A 25 -14.80 7.75 10.70
C ALA A 25 -13.49 7.69 11.50
N ASN A 26 -13.53 7.01 12.65
CA ASN A 26 -12.32 6.66 13.38
C ASN A 26 -11.60 5.50 12.68
N CYS A 27 -10.94 5.80 11.56
CA CYS A 27 -10.21 4.82 10.78
C CYS A 27 -8.86 4.49 11.43
N PRO A 28 -8.47 3.21 11.49
CA PRO A 28 -7.14 2.81 11.90
C PRO A 28 -6.06 3.51 11.06
N GLY A 29 -4.95 3.87 11.71
CA GLY A 29 -3.80 4.44 11.02
C GLY A 29 -3.24 3.47 9.97
N ILE A 30 -2.99 3.98 8.78
CA ILE A 30 -2.30 3.22 7.73
C ILE A 30 -0.82 3.16 8.07
N THR A 31 -0.27 1.94 8.09
CA THR A 31 1.14 1.69 8.34
C THR A 31 1.95 1.54 7.05
N SER A 32 1.32 1.17 5.94
CA SER A 32 1.93 1.19 4.60
C SER A 32 0.89 1.37 3.50
N GLY A 33 1.13 2.31 2.57
CA GLY A 33 0.19 2.68 1.51
C GLY A 33 0.32 1.84 0.24
N PHE A 34 -0.59 2.05 -0.71
CA PHE A 34 -0.48 1.42 -2.04
C PHE A 34 0.81 1.83 -2.75
N ALA A 35 1.55 0.83 -3.24
CA ALA A 35 2.84 1.00 -3.91
C ALA A 35 3.91 1.74 -3.07
N ASP A 36 3.82 1.66 -1.73
CA ASP A 36 4.77 2.30 -0.84
C ASP A 36 6.22 1.92 -1.17
N ARG A 37 7.16 2.88 -1.20
CA ARG A 37 8.56 2.56 -1.54
C ARG A 37 9.28 1.82 -0.41
N TYR A 38 8.73 1.83 0.80
CA TYR A 38 9.30 1.16 1.96
C TYR A 38 8.44 -0.04 2.36
N ASN A 39 9.07 -1.09 2.87
CA ASN A 39 8.37 -2.19 3.51
C ASN A 39 8.06 -1.86 4.98
N ARG A 40 7.31 -2.74 5.66
CA ARG A 40 6.98 -2.60 7.09
C ARG A 40 8.21 -2.40 7.99
N SER A 41 9.37 -2.93 7.61
CA SER A 41 10.63 -2.79 8.34
C SER A 41 11.39 -1.49 8.01
N GLY A 42 10.83 -0.59 7.20
CA GLY A 42 11.46 0.65 6.76
C GLY A 42 12.55 0.46 5.70
N THR A 43 12.69 -0.73 5.13
CA THR A 43 13.66 -1.01 4.07
C THR A 43 13.08 -0.63 2.72
N LEU A 44 13.90 0.00 1.88
CA LEU A 44 13.52 0.34 0.51
C LEU A 44 13.19 -0.93 -0.29
N ARG A 45 12.02 -0.96 -0.94
CA ARG A 45 11.64 -2.04 -1.86
C ARG A 45 12.41 -1.87 -3.17
N SER A 46 12.81 -3.00 -3.76
CA SER A 46 13.56 -2.99 -5.01
C SER A 46 12.65 -2.62 -6.19
N GLU A 47 13.04 -1.61 -6.95
CA GLU A 47 12.38 -1.21 -8.21
C GLU A 47 12.47 -2.31 -9.29
N TYR A 48 13.39 -3.25 -9.14
CA TYR A 48 13.63 -4.32 -10.12
C TYR A 48 12.91 -5.62 -9.78
N SER A 49 12.20 -5.69 -8.65
CA SER A 49 11.48 -6.89 -8.22
C SER A 49 10.00 -6.57 -8.05
N PRO A 50 9.17 -6.77 -9.09
CA PRO A 50 7.73 -6.53 -9.02
C PRO A 50 7.03 -7.41 -7.97
N TRP A 51 7.66 -8.51 -7.55
CA TRP A 51 7.19 -9.37 -6.45
C TRP A 51 7.27 -8.71 -5.07
N LEU A 52 8.06 -7.63 -4.95
CA LEU A 52 8.14 -6.82 -3.75
C LEU A 52 7.21 -5.61 -3.81
N SER A 53 6.36 -5.48 -4.85
CA SER A 53 5.34 -4.43 -4.91
C SER A 53 4.31 -4.58 -3.80
N HIS A 54 3.78 -3.45 -3.34
CA HIS A 54 2.73 -3.42 -2.34
C HIS A 54 1.40 -3.09 -3.02
N ALA A 55 0.76 -4.11 -3.59
CA ALA A 55 -0.50 -3.99 -4.33
C ALA A 55 -1.74 -3.85 -3.41
N GLY A 56 -1.55 -3.36 -2.18
CA GLY A 56 -2.57 -3.25 -1.15
C GLY A 56 -2.27 -2.12 -0.18
N VAL A 57 -2.99 -2.10 0.94
CA VAL A 57 -2.80 -1.15 2.05
C VAL A 57 -2.72 -1.93 3.35
N ASP A 58 -1.74 -1.59 4.18
CA ASP A 58 -1.58 -2.17 5.50
C ASP A 58 -2.15 -1.21 6.55
N TRP A 59 -3.17 -1.65 7.29
CA TRP A 59 -3.68 -0.97 8.47
C TRP A 59 -3.03 -1.49 9.75
N GLY A 60 -2.70 -0.58 10.66
CA GLY A 60 -2.23 -0.93 12.00
C GLY A 60 -3.39 -1.38 12.89
N LEU A 61 -3.81 -2.64 12.75
CA LEU A 61 -4.88 -3.22 13.56
C LEU A 61 -4.32 -4.00 14.76
N PRO A 62 -4.96 -3.94 15.94
CA PRO A 62 -4.72 -4.89 17.02
C PRO A 62 -4.95 -6.34 16.55
N GLU A 63 -4.25 -7.29 17.17
CA GLU A 63 -4.54 -8.71 16.99
C GLU A 63 -6.01 -9.00 17.32
N ASP A 64 -6.60 -9.98 16.65
CA ASP A 64 -8.02 -10.37 16.75
C ASP A 64 -9.04 -9.31 16.30
N THR A 65 -8.61 -8.22 15.65
CA THR A 65 -9.55 -7.26 15.03
C THR A 65 -10.39 -7.97 13.95
N PRO A 66 -11.73 -7.98 14.05
CA PRO A 66 -12.58 -8.63 13.05
C PRO A 66 -12.46 -7.96 11.67
N ILE A 67 -12.37 -8.79 10.62
CA ILE A 67 -12.44 -8.34 9.22
C ILE A 67 -13.85 -8.62 8.70
N VAL A 68 -14.56 -7.56 8.32
CA VAL A 68 -15.91 -7.67 7.74
C VAL A 68 -15.79 -7.63 6.22
N VAL A 69 -16.36 -8.63 5.56
CA VAL A 69 -16.46 -8.71 4.09
C VAL A 69 -17.92 -8.46 3.72
N THR A 70 -18.15 -7.51 2.82
CA THR A 70 -19.48 -7.18 2.27
C THR A 70 -19.76 -7.96 0.99
#